data_AF-M5GH31-F1
#
_entry.id   AF-M5GH31-F1
#
_cell.length_a   1.000
_cell.length_b   1.000
_cell.length_c   1.000
_cell.angle_alpha   90.00
_cell.angle_beta   90.00
_cell.angle_gamma   90.00
#
_symmetry.space_group_name_H-M   'P 1'
#
loop_
_entity.id
_entity.type
_entity.pdbx_description
1 polymer ?
#
loop_
_entity_poly.entity_id
_entity_poly.type
_entity_poly.pdbx_seq_one_letter_code
_entity_poly.pdbx_strand_id
1 'polypeptide(L)'
;MPTFFQACFAASPIQAGVDTFGMPFSIAPVAFLGRMSTVTMKRYVPQNWIGWCLICVGIGMLSILRPDTPTAEWLGFEVLTGCGLGIVWTAVRFPVIAPLPVSRNASAMAFFIFSRTFTETFSITIGSAVLQNQLSVRLPAGFLALFPGDVDVSFAAIPFIPTLPEPIQAQVKEAFADSMSVVWKLMLAFCVF
;
A
#
# COMPACT_ATOMS: atom_id res chain seq x y z
N MET A 1 -3.83 -0.52 3.96
CA MET A 1 -5.10 -1.07 3.46
C MET A 1 -5.93 -1.70 4.56
N PRO A 2 -5.48 -2.73 5.32
CA PRO A 2 -6.34 -3.36 6.33
C PRO A 2 -6.80 -2.38 7.42
N THR A 3 -5.89 -1.50 7.86
CA THR A 3 -6.20 -0.41 8.80
C THR A 3 -7.24 0.57 8.25
N PHE A 4 -7.18 0.89 6.96
CA PHE A 4 -8.16 1.75 6.30
C PHE A 4 -9.55 1.11 6.26
N PHE A 5 -9.67 -0.16 5.88
CA PHE A 5 -10.95 -0.86 5.88
C PHE A 5 -11.54 -1.03 7.28
N GLN A 6 -10.71 -1.40 8.26
CA GLN A 6 -11.19 -1.53 9.64
C GLN A 6 -11.61 -0.18 10.22
N ALA A 7 -10.87 0.90 9.96
CA ALA A 7 -11.19 2.21 10.51
C ALA A 7 -12.34 2.92 9.78
N CYS A 8 -12.35 2.92 8.44
CA CYS A 8 -13.30 3.71 7.65
C CYS A 8 -14.62 2.95 7.39
N PHE A 9 -14.54 1.65 7.10
CA PHE A 9 -15.70 0.81 6.80
C PHE A 9 -16.22 0.04 8.02
N ALA A 10 -15.59 0.21 9.18
CA ALA A 10 -15.86 -0.59 10.38
C ALA A 10 -15.79 -2.11 10.10
N ALA A 11 -14.97 -2.51 9.12
CA ALA A 11 -14.82 -3.90 8.72
C ALA A 11 -14.16 -4.70 9.85
N SER A 12 -14.60 -5.94 10.06
CA SER A 12 -13.89 -6.84 10.96
C SER A 12 -12.48 -7.12 10.44
N PRO A 13 -11.51 -7.53 11.28
CA PRO A 13 -10.16 -7.87 10.82
C PRO A 13 -10.16 -8.96 9.73
N ILE A 14 -11.12 -9.90 9.79
CA ILE A 14 -11.30 -10.94 8.77
C ILE A 14 -11.79 -10.31 7.47
N GLN A 15 -12.83 -9.48 7.53
CA GLN A 15 -13.39 -8.83 6.35
C GLN A 15 -12.37 -7.90 5.69
N ALA A 16 -11.63 -7.10 6.47
CA ALA A 16 -10.56 -6.25 5.96
C ALA A 16 -9.43 -7.04 5.29
N GLY A 17 -9.15 -8.26 5.76
CA GLY A 17 -8.22 -9.19 5.12
C GLY A 17 -8.73 -9.67 3.75
N VAL A 18 -10.02 -9.99 3.65
CA VAL A 18 -10.68 -10.35 2.39
C VAL A 18 -10.72 -9.15 1.44
N ASP A 19 -11.04 -7.96 1.94
CA ASP A 19 -11.14 -6.75 1.13
C ASP A 19 -9.77 -6.34 0.57
N THR A 20 -8.70 -6.49 1.37
CA THR A 20 -7.31 -6.24 0.92
C THR A 20 -6.79 -7.32 -0.04
N PHE A 21 -7.52 -8.42 -0.26
CA PHE A 21 -7.06 -9.55 -1.09
C PHE A 21 -6.99 -9.21 -2.58
N GLY A 22 -7.74 -8.21 -3.05
CA GLY A 22 -7.77 -7.81 -4.46
C GLY A 22 -6.39 -7.48 -5.01
N MET A 23 -5.61 -6.71 -4.24
CA MET A 23 -4.23 -6.34 -4.61
C MET A 23 -3.31 -7.57 -4.79
N PRO A 24 -3.02 -8.41 -3.77
CA PRO A 24 -2.12 -9.56 -3.90
C PRO A 24 -2.63 -10.61 -4.89
N PHE A 25 -3.95 -10.77 -5.03
CA PHE A 25 -4.53 -11.67 -6.01
C PHE A 25 -4.14 -11.30 -7.44
N SER A 26 -4.14 -10.00 -7.78
CA SER A 26 -3.79 -9.52 -9.12
C SER A 26 -2.28 -9.61 -9.42
N ILE A 27 -1.42 -9.58 -8.40
CA ILE A 27 0.06 -9.61 -8.57
C ILE A 27 0.50 -10.91 -9.26
N ALA A 28 0.03 -12.07 -8.81
CA ALA A 28 0.50 -13.37 -9.31
C ALA A 28 0.23 -13.62 -10.81
N PRO A 29 -1.02 -13.48 -11.33
CA PRO A 29 -1.29 -13.67 -12.74
C PRO A 29 -0.58 -12.63 -13.61
N VAL A 30 -0.53 -11.37 -13.17
CA VAL A 30 0.11 -10.30 -13.95
C VAL A 30 1.62 -10.43 -13.95
N ALA A 31 2.23 -10.90 -12.86
CA ALA A 31 3.65 -11.27 -12.82
C ALA A 31 3.96 -12.37 -13.84
N PHE A 32 3.11 -13.39 -13.94
CA PHE A 32 3.29 -14.46 -14.92
C PHE A 32 3.21 -13.92 -16.36
N LEU A 33 2.19 -13.12 -16.67
CA LEU A 33 2.01 -12.49 -17.99
C LEU A 33 3.14 -11.52 -18.33
N GLY A 34 3.56 -10.69 -17.36
CA GLY A 34 4.68 -9.76 -17.49
C GLY A 34 5.98 -10.50 -17.80
N ARG A 35 6.26 -11.59 -17.08
CA ARG A 35 7.40 -12.46 -17.38
C ARG A 35 7.31 -13.05 -18.79
N MET A 36 6.17 -13.61 -19.19
CA MET A 36 6.00 -14.15 -20.54
C MET A 36 6.26 -13.07 -21.60
N SER A 37 5.71 -11.88 -21.41
CA SER A 37 5.90 -10.73 -22.31
C SER A 37 7.37 -10.31 -22.42
N THR A 38 8.10 -10.24 -21.31
CA THR A 38 9.53 -9.89 -21.33
C THR A 38 10.38 -10.93 -22.06
N VAL A 39 10.06 -12.23 -21.93
CA VAL A 39 10.77 -13.32 -22.62
C VAL A 39 10.49 -13.29 -24.12
N THR A 40 9.24 -13.09 -24.54
CA THR A 40 8.88 -13.05 -25.96
C THR A 40 9.43 -11.81 -26.66
N MET A 41 9.33 -10.64 -26.04
CA MET A 41 9.81 -9.38 -26.60
C MET A 41 11.33 -9.19 -26.47
N LYS A 42 12.01 -9.99 -25.63
CA LYS A 42 13.43 -9.86 -25.26
C LYS A 42 13.83 -8.45 -24.80
N ARG A 43 12.85 -7.67 -24.31
CA ARG A 43 13.01 -6.29 -23.84
C ARG A 43 12.29 -6.16 -22.52
N TYR A 44 13.03 -5.80 -21.46
CA TYR A 44 12.47 -5.62 -20.11
C TYR A 44 12.20 -4.14 -19.78
N VAL A 45 12.90 -3.20 -20.45
CA VAL A 45 12.79 -1.76 -20.16
C VAL A 45 11.38 -1.21 -20.38
N PRO A 46 10.69 -1.48 -21.51
CA PRO A 46 9.32 -0.97 -21.71
C PRO A 46 8.34 -1.49 -20.66
N GLN A 47 8.52 -2.75 -20.23
CA GLN A 47 7.66 -3.35 -19.21
C GLN A 47 7.87 -2.74 -17.83
N ASN A 48 9.12 -2.39 -17.47
CA ASN A 48 9.40 -1.63 -16.25
C ASN A 48 8.67 -0.28 -16.26
N TRP A 49 8.72 0.46 -17.37
CA TRP A 49 8.03 1.75 -17.48
C TRP A 49 6.51 1.60 -17.35
N ILE A 50 5.91 0.64 -18.05
CA ILE A 50 4.46 0.39 -17.98
C ILE A 50 4.06 0.02 -16.55
N GLY A 51 4.77 -0.92 -15.93
CA GLY A 51 4.50 -1.34 -14.56
C GLY A 51 4.64 -0.20 -13.55
N TRP A 52 5.68 0.63 -13.69
CA TRP A 52 5.91 1.79 -12.82
C TRP A 52 4.83 2.86 -12.98
N CYS A 53 4.41 3.18 -14.20
CA CYS A 53 3.30 4.10 -14.46
C CYS A 53 1.99 3.59 -13.82
N LEU A 54 1.71 2.29 -13.94
CA LEU A 54 0.52 1.68 -13.32
C LEU A 54 0.56 1.75 -11.79
N ILE A 55 1.72 1.57 -11.17
CA ILE A 55 1.90 1.74 -9.72
C ILE A 55 1.64 3.20 -9.33
N CYS A 56 2.21 4.17 -10.04
CA CYS A 56 2.03 5.59 -9.75
C CYS A 56 0.55 5.99 -9.84
N VAL A 57 -0.13 5.58 -10.92
CA VAL A 57 -1.56 5.84 -11.10
C VAL A 57 -2.38 5.14 -10.01
N GLY A 58 -2.11 3.87 -9.74
CA GLY A 58 -2.81 3.08 -8.72
C GLY A 58 -2.70 3.69 -7.32
N ILE A 59 -1.49 4.02 -6.87
CA ILE A 59 -1.26 4.68 -5.58
C ILE A 59 -1.92 6.07 -5.55
N GLY A 60 -1.87 6.81 -6.66
CA GLY A 60 -2.56 8.09 -6.80
C GLY A 60 -4.08 7.96 -6.62
N MET A 61 -4.70 6.94 -7.22
CA MET A 61 -6.14 6.67 -7.06
C MET A 61 -6.48 6.24 -5.63
N LEU A 62 -5.65 5.41 -5.01
CA LEU A 62 -5.80 5.04 -3.60
C LEU A 62 -5.78 6.27 -2.69
N SER A 63 -5.01 7.31 -3.03
CA SER A 63 -4.97 8.56 -2.26
C SER A 63 -6.29 9.34 -2.21
N ILE A 64 -7.26 9.01 -3.07
CA ILE A 64 -8.56 9.68 -3.18
C ILE A 64 -9.65 8.89 -2.42
N LEU A 65 -9.33 7.70 -1.89
CA LEU A 65 -10.29 6.87 -1.17
C LEU A 65 -10.89 7.60 0.03
N ARG A 66 -12.21 7.45 0.17
CA ARG A 66 -13.01 8.02 1.25
C ARG A 66 -13.82 6.93 1.96
N PRO A 67 -14.37 7.20 3.16
CA PRO A 67 -15.19 6.23 3.87
C PRO A 67 -16.47 5.81 3.14
N ASP A 68 -16.94 6.61 2.18
CA ASP A 68 -18.14 6.38 1.37
C ASP A 68 -17.84 5.74 -0.01
N THR A 69 -16.57 5.45 -0.31
CA THR A 69 -16.19 4.88 -1.60
C THR A 69 -16.81 3.48 -1.82
N PRO A 70 -17.48 3.24 -2.96
CA PRO A 70 -18.10 1.95 -3.25
C PRO A 70 -17.07 0.83 -3.45
N THR A 71 -17.48 -0.41 -3.15
CA THR A 71 -16.66 -1.63 -3.26
C THR A 71 -15.96 -1.80 -4.61
N ALA A 72 -16.68 -1.54 -5.70
CA ALA A 72 -16.12 -1.70 -7.05
C ALA A 72 -14.97 -0.73 -7.34
N GLU A 73 -15.00 0.47 -6.75
CA GLU A 73 -14.02 1.53 -7.00
C GLU A 73 -12.70 1.23 -6.29
N TRP A 74 -12.75 0.97 -4.97
CA TRP A 74 -11.54 0.64 -4.23
C TRP A 74 -10.91 -0.68 -4.69
N LEU A 75 -11.74 -1.68 -5.05
CA LEU A 75 -11.23 -2.95 -5.58
C LEU A 75 -10.54 -2.75 -6.93
N GLY A 76 -11.09 -1.90 -7.79
CA GLY A 76 -10.46 -1.53 -9.06
C GLY A 76 -9.09 -0.87 -8.86
N PHE A 77 -8.97 0.02 -7.87
CA PHE A 77 -7.70 0.69 -7.55
C PHE A 77 -6.65 -0.28 -7.00
N GLU A 78 -7.08 -1.23 -6.16
CA GLU A 78 -6.21 -2.29 -5.66
C GLU A 78 -5.69 -3.20 -6.77
N VAL A 79 -6.57 -3.63 -7.68
CA VAL A 79 -6.21 -4.49 -8.82
C VAL A 79 -5.27 -3.74 -9.77
N LEU A 80 -5.54 -2.46 -10.07
CA LEU A 80 -4.66 -1.65 -10.92
C LEU A 80 -3.25 -1.54 -10.33
N THR A 81 -3.17 -1.25 -9.03
CA THR A 81 -1.91 -1.17 -8.30
C THR A 81 -1.18 -2.51 -8.30
N GLY A 82 -1.89 -3.61 -8.02
CA GLY A 82 -1.33 -4.95 -8.00
C GLY A 82 -0.86 -5.44 -9.38
N CYS A 83 -1.53 -5.05 -10.47
CA CYS A 83 -1.06 -5.26 -11.83
C CYS A 83 0.32 -4.62 -12.05
N GLY A 84 0.48 -3.35 -11.69
CA GLY A 84 1.76 -2.64 -11.82
C GLY A 84 2.87 -3.31 -11.00
N LEU A 85 2.56 -3.66 -9.74
CA LEU A 85 3.48 -4.39 -8.86
C LEU A 85 3.91 -5.74 -9.46
N GLY A 86 2.98 -6.51 -10.04
CA GLY A 86 3.29 -7.80 -10.68
C GLY A 86 4.27 -7.68 -11.84
N ILE A 87 4.09 -6.67 -12.70
CA ILE A 87 5.01 -6.41 -13.83
C ILE A 87 6.42 -6.07 -13.29
N VAL A 88 6.51 -5.08 -12.40
CA VAL A 88 7.80 -4.60 -11.87
C VAL A 88 8.53 -5.72 -11.10
N TRP A 89 7.79 -6.53 -10.33
CA TRP A 89 8.36 -7.62 -9.53
C TRP A 89 9.14 -8.65 -10.35
N THR A 90 8.70 -8.89 -11.58
CA THR A 90 9.35 -9.82 -12.50
C THR A 90 10.40 -9.14 -13.34
N ALA A 91 10.12 -7.92 -13.82
CA ALA A 91 10.94 -7.23 -14.78
C ALA A 91 12.23 -6.62 -14.17
N VAL A 92 12.23 -6.23 -12.89
CA VAL A 92 13.41 -5.66 -12.19
C VAL A 92 14.52 -6.70 -11.93
N ARG A 93 14.21 -8.00 -11.96
CA ARG A 93 15.24 -9.04 -11.75
C ARG A 93 16.19 -9.16 -12.95
N PHE A 94 15.70 -8.91 -14.16
CA PHE A 94 16.50 -8.99 -15.38
C PHE A 94 17.71 -8.05 -15.38
N PRO A 95 17.58 -6.73 -15.11
CA PRO A 95 18.73 -5.83 -15.10
C PRO A 95 19.74 -6.14 -13.99
N VAL A 96 19.33 -6.76 -12.88
CA VAL A 96 20.25 -7.15 -11.79
C VAL A 96 21.22 -8.24 -12.25
N ILE A 97 20.72 -9.23 -13.00
CA ILE A 97 21.53 -10.40 -13.42
C ILE A 97 22.09 -10.26 -14.84
N ALA A 98 21.54 -9.40 -15.69
CA ALA A 98 21.98 -9.23 -17.07
C ALA A 98 23.46 -8.83 -17.25
N PRO A 99 24.06 -7.94 -16.44
CA PRO A 99 25.46 -7.55 -16.61
C PRO A 99 26.46 -8.47 -15.90
N LEU A 100 25.99 -9.48 -15.15
CA LEU A 100 26.82 -10.30 -14.28
C LEU A 100 27.09 -11.70 -14.88
N PRO A 101 28.28 -12.28 -14.61
CA PRO A 101 28.53 -13.67 -14.92
C PRO A 101 27.65 -14.57 -14.04
N VAL A 102 27.24 -15.73 -14.58
CA VAL A 102 26.32 -16.67 -13.92
C VAL A 102 26.80 -17.09 -12.52
N SER A 103 28.13 -17.20 -12.32
CA SER A 103 28.74 -17.52 -11.02
C SER A 103 28.45 -16.51 -9.91
N ARG A 104 28.14 -15.25 -10.26
CA ARG A 104 27.85 -14.17 -9.30
C ARG A 104 26.35 -13.87 -9.16
N ASN A 105 25.49 -14.50 -9.95
CA ASN A 105 24.04 -14.25 -9.93
C ASN A 105 23.43 -14.53 -8.55
N ALA A 106 23.84 -15.61 -7.89
CA ALA A 106 23.34 -15.95 -6.56
C ALA A 106 23.62 -14.85 -5.53
N SER A 107 24.87 -14.37 -5.46
CA SER A 107 25.25 -13.31 -4.53
C SER A 107 24.58 -11.98 -4.86
N ALA A 108 24.43 -11.64 -6.15
CA ALA A 108 23.74 -10.42 -6.58
C ALA A 108 22.25 -10.45 -6.23
N MET A 109 21.58 -11.58 -6.45
CA MET A 109 20.18 -11.77 -6.07
C MET A 109 19.99 -11.74 -4.56
N ALA A 110 20.92 -12.29 -3.79
CA ALA A 110 20.89 -12.21 -2.32
C ALA A 110 20.96 -10.74 -1.85
N PHE A 111 21.87 -9.95 -2.42
CA PHE A 111 21.97 -8.52 -2.10
C PHE A 111 20.73 -7.73 -2.53
N PHE A 112 20.17 -8.05 -3.70
CA PHE A 112 18.92 -7.45 -4.17
C PHE A 112 17.75 -7.73 -3.21
N ILE A 113 17.58 -8.99 -2.79
CA ILE A 113 16.52 -9.37 -1.84
C ILE A 113 16.74 -8.70 -0.49
N PHE A 114 17.98 -8.66 0.01
CA PHE A 114 18.33 -7.94 1.24
C PHE A 114 17.93 -6.47 1.16
N SER A 115 18.36 -5.77 0.10
CA SER A 115 18.08 -4.34 -0.10
C SER A 115 16.57 -4.07 -0.19
N ARG A 116 15.85 -4.98 -0.82
CA ARG A 116 14.39 -4.92 -0.94
C ARG A 116 13.70 -5.08 0.41
N THR A 117 14.00 -6.14 1.17
CA THR A 117 13.39 -6.38 2.49
C THR A 117 13.75 -5.27 3.49
N PHE A 118 14.97 -4.74 3.41
CA PHE A 118 15.38 -3.56 4.17
C PHE A 118 14.47 -2.37 3.84
N THR A 119 14.33 -2.03 2.55
CA THR A 119 13.49 -0.90 2.12
C THR A 119 12.02 -1.08 2.50
N GLU A 120 11.47 -2.30 2.40
CA GLU A 120 10.11 -2.64 2.82
C GLU A 120 9.89 -2.33 4.32
N THR A 121 10.84 -2.73 5.17
CA THR A 121 10.76 -2.49 6.62
C THR A 121 10.79 -0.99 6.93
N PHE A 122 11.75 -0.26 6.34
CA PHE A 122 11.84 1.19 6.51
C PHE A 122 10.59 1.92 6.03
N SER A 123 10.03 1.49 4.90
CA SER A 123 8.82 2.10 4.32
C SER A 123 7.60 1.91 5.22
N ILE A 124 7.44 0.73 5.83
CA ILE A 124 6.34 0.46 6.77
C ILE A 124 6.48 1.34 8.02
N THR A 125 7.69 1.45 8.57
CA THR A 125 7.94 2.30 9.75
C THR A 125 7.62 3.77 9.46
N ILE A 126 8.06 4.31 8.32
CA ILE A 126 7.75 5.68 7.92
C ILE A 126 6.24 5.86 7.74
N GLY A 127 5.57 4.94 7.04
CA GLY A 127 4.12 5.00 6.81
C GLY A 127 3.31 4.97 8.11
N SER A 128 3.70 4.12 9.07
CA SER A 128 3.09 4.05 10.40
C SER A 128 3.31 5.33 11.21
N ALA A 129 4.54 5.86 11.24
CA ALA A 129 4.83 7.10 11.94
C ALA A 129 4.07 8.30 11.35
N VAL A 130 3.95 8.39 10.02
CA VAL A 130 3.17 9.44 9.36
C VAL A 130 1.69 9.30 9.67
N LEU A 131 1.13 8.08 9.63
CA LEU A 131 -0.26 7.83 9.99
C LEU A 131 -0.54 8.26 11.43
N GLN A 132 0.31 7.86 12.38
CA GLN A 132 0.17 8.21 13.79
C GLN A 132 0.23 9.72 14.00
N ASN A 133 1.19 10.40 13.37
CA ASN A 133 1.33 11.86 13.43
C ASN A 133 0.15 12.60 12.79
N GLN A 134 -0.44 12.08 11.72
CA GLN A 134 -1.61 12.69 11.10
C GLN A 134 -2.86 12.49 11.96
N LEU A 135 -3.02 11.31 12.57
CA LEU A 135 -4.13 11.02 13.47
C LEU A 135 -4.09 11.87 14.73
N SER A 136 -2.92 12.13 15.31
CA SER A 136 -2.79 13.00 16.49
C SER A 136 -3.22 14.45 16.23
N VAL A 137 -3.15 14.90 14.97
CA VAL A 137 -3.59 16.23 14.55
C VAL A 137 -5.07 16.26 14.14
N ARG A 138 -5.55 15.20 13.47
CA ARG A 138 -6.88 15.18 12.84
C ARG A 138 -7.99 14.60 13.73
N LEU A 139 -7.66 13.80 14.74
CA LEU A 139 -8.66 13.22 15.62
C LEU A 139 -9.22 14.28 16.60
N PRO A 140 -10.52 14.21 16.94
CA PRO A 140 -11.11 15.10 17.93
C PRO A 140 -10.41 15.00 19.29
N ALA A 141 -10.11 16.13 19.93
CA ALA A 141 -9.42 16.17 21.22
C ALA A 141 -10.14 15.35 22.32
N GLY A 142 -11.48 15.33 22.30
CA GLY A 142 -12.27 14.52 23.23
C GLY A 142 -12.14 13.01 23.01
N PHE A 143 -11.84 12.57 21.78
CA PHE A 143 -11.55 11.16 21.48
C PHE A 143 -10.10 10.81 21.83
N LEU A 144 -9.16 11.70 21.55
CA LEU A 144 -7.75 11.53 21.95
C LEU A 144 -7.59 11.43 23.47
N ALA A 145 -8.43 12.12 24.24
CA ALA A 145 -8.42 12.02 25.71
C ALA A 145 -8.73 10.62 26.25
N LEU A 146 -9.36 9.74 25.45
CA LEU A 146 -9.59 8.32 25.81
C LEU A 146 -8.32 7.47 25.72
N PHE A 147 -7.28 7.97 25.05
CA PHE A 147 -5.98 7.31 24.90
C PHE A 147 -4.88 8.15 25.57
N PRO A 148 -4.90 8.34 26.90
CA PRO A 148 -3.86 9.10 27.59
C PRO A 148 -2.52 8.35 27.51
N GLY A 149 -1.50 9.02 26.97
CA GLY A 149 -0.14 8.49 26.82
C GLY A 149 0.33 8.43 25.36
N ASP A 150 1.57 7.98 25.15
CA ASP A 150 2.18 7.82 23.82
C ASP A 150 1.74 6.50 23.14
N VAL A 151 0.44 6.21 23.20
CA VAL A 151 -0.16 4.97 22.68
C VAL A 151 -0.35 5.12 21.17
N ASP A 152 -0.06 4.05 20.41
CA ASP A 152 -0.33 4.03 18.98
C ASP A 152 -1.84 4.02 18.69
N VAL A 153 -2.39 5.22 18.50
CA VAL A 153 -3.81 5.47 18.23
C VAL A 153 -4.24 4.83 16.91
N SER A 154 -3.32 4.56 15.98
CA SER A 154 -3.64 4.03 14.65
C SER A 154 -4.26 2.64 14.68
N PHE A 155 -3.89 1.81 15.67
CA PHE A 155 -4.50 0.50 15.91
C PHE A 155 -5.41 0.48 17.14
N ALA A 156 -5.04 1.21 18.19
CA ALA A 156 -5.79 1.19 19.45
C ALA A 156 -7.20 1.80 19.32
N ALA A 157 -7.40 2.76 18.42
CA ALA A 157 -8.70 3.39 18.21
C ALA A 157 -9.69 2.51 17.45
N ILE A 158 -9.21 1.62 16.57
CA ILE A 158 -10.04 0.86 15.61
C ILE A 158 -11.22 0.13 16.27
N PRO A 159 -11.05 -0.61 17.39
CA PRO A 159 -12.16 -1.33 18.01
C PRO A 159 -13.24 -0.42 18.62
N PHE A 160 -12.90 0.84 18.93
CA PHE A 160 -13.81 1.81 19.53
C PHE A 160 -14.59 2.62 18.49
N ILE A 161 -14.10 2.71 17.24
CA ILE A 161 -14.78 3.50 16.18
C ILE A 161 -16.26 3.08 16.00
N PRO A 162 -16.61 1.78 15.96
CA PRO A 162 -18.00 1.36 15.77
C PRO A 162 -18.93 1.70 16.94
N THR A 163 -18.38 1.91 18.14
CA THR A 163 -19.15 2.15 19.37
C THR A 163 -19.42 3.64 19.61
N LEU A 164 -18.80 4.52 18.82
CA LEU A 164 -18.99 5.97 18.94
C LEU A 164 -20.37 6.42 18.45
N PRO A 165 -21.00 7.40 19.13
CA PRO A 165 -22.21 8.04 18.63
C PRO A 165 -21.91 8.95 17.43
N GLU A 166 -22.87 9.07 16.52
CA GLU A 166 -22.86 10.13 15.51
C GLU A 166 -23.03 11.51 16.19
N PRO A 167 -22.32 12.56 15.77
CA PRO A 167 -21.51 12.71 14.55
C PRO A 167 -20.00 12.41 14.73
N ILE A 168 -19.56 12.01 15.93
CA ILE A 168 -18.14 11.83 16.25
C ILE A 168 -17.58 10.63 15.47
N GLN A 169 -18.38 9.58 15.28
CA GLN A 169 -18.00 8.42 14.48
C GLN A 169 -17.62 8.82 13.05
N ALA A 170 -18.45 9.61 12.36
CA ALA A 170 -18.15 10.09 11.02
C ALA A 170 -16.85 10.92 10.96
N GLN A 171 -16.64 11.83 11.93
CA GLN A 171 -15.43 12.65 12.01
C GLN A 171 -14.17 11.80 12.19
N VAL A 172 -14.23 10.75 13.02
CA VAL A 172 -13.10 9.84 13.22
C VAL A 172 -12.82 9.04 11.95
N LYS A 173 -13.85 8.49 11.28
CA LYS A 173 -13.70 7.78 10.00
C LYS A 173 -13.05 8.67 8.93
N GLU A 174 -13.50 9.92 8.82
CA GLU A 174 -12.94 10.89 7.88
C GLU A 174 -11.48 11.25 8.22
N ALA A 175 -11.17 11.48 9.50
CA ALA A 175 -9.80 11.72 9.96
C ALA A 175 -8.86 10.55 9.62
N PHE A 176 -9.33 9.29 9.73
CA PHE A 176 -8.57 8.11 9.33
C PHE A 176 -8.36 8.04 7.80
N ALA A 177 -9.39 8.30 7.01
CA ALA A 177 -9.30 8.32 5.56
C ALA A 177 -8.30 9.38 5.07
N ASP A 178 -8.41 10.59 5.60
CA ASP A 178 -7.50 11.69 5.29
C ASP A 178 -6.06 11.42 5.72
N SER A 179 -5.87 10.86 6.91
CA SER A 179 -4.53 10.48 7.39
C SER A 179 -3.92 9.40 6.49
N MET A 180 -4.72 8.45 6.01
CA MET A 180 -4.27 7.44 5.07
C MET A 180 -3.99 8.00 3.67
N SER A 181 -4.77 8.98 3.20
CA SER A 181 -4.50 9.74 1.99
C SER A 181 -3.10 10.37 2.00
N VAL A 182 -2.66 10.91 3.13
CA VAL A 182 -1.31 11.48 3.26
C VAL A 182 -0.24 10.40 3.11
N VAL A 183 -0.43 9.20 3.68
CA VAL A 183 0.53 8.09 3.52
C VAL A 183 0.62 7.65 2.06
N TRP A 184 -0.50 7.52 1.35
CA TRP A 184 -0.49 7.18 -0.07
C TRP A 184 0.15 8.28 -0.93
N LYS A 185 -0.07 9.56 -0.62
CA LYS A 185 0.63 10.68 -1.28
C LYS A 185 2.13 10.66 -1.04
N LEU A 186 2.57 10.30 0.16
CA LEU A 186 3.98 10.11 0.46
C LEU A 186 4.58 8.95 -0.36
N MET A 187 3.87 7.82 -0.43
CA MET A 187 4.27 6.70 -1.28
C MET A 187 4.37 7.12 -2.75
N LEU A 188 3.42 7.90 -3.25
CA LEU A 188 3.44 8.44 -4.60
C LEU A 188 4.66 9.35 -4.84
N ALA A 189 5.01 10.20 -3.87
CA ALA A 189 6.21 11.03 -3.96
C ALA A 189 7.46 10.16 -4.13
N PHE A 190 7.62 9.11 -3.31
CA PHE A 190 8.74 8.16 -3.47
C PHE A 190 8.70 7.37 -4.78
N CYS A 191 7.53 7.20 -5.40
CA CYS A 191 7.47 6.56 -6.71
C CYS A 191 8.00 7.46 -7.81
N VAL A 192 7.84 8.78 -7.73
CA VAL A 192 8.18 9.74 -8.80
C VAL A 192 9.64 10.22 -8.73
N PHE A 193 10.27 10.15 -7.56
CA PHE A 193 11.69 10.48 -7.34
C PHE A 193 12.60 9.26 -7.49
#